data_AF-A0A2H1IG99-F1
#
_entry.id   AF-A0A2H1IG99-F1
#
_cell.length_a   1.000
_cell.length_b   1.000
_cell.length_c   1.000
_cell.angle_alpha   90.00
_cell.angle_beta   90.00
_cell.angle_gamma   90.00
#
_symmetry.space_group_name_H-M   'P 1'
#
loop_
_entity.id
_entity.type
_entity.pdbx_description
1 polymer ?
#
loop_
_entity_poly.entity_id
_entity_poly.type
_entity_poly.pdbx_seq_one_letter_code
_entity_poly.pdbx_strand_id
1 'polypeptide(L)'
;MRTPLAWDLLLAALTGVWSFVFIRLFAPGRMNVDIADQYQQATGTIPFTDWHAPVMSVVWGLPITVTGRPGSLLVLQVVMLAAAALIIGVIINRRGAPRWISLLGPVTMATPWVLSQLTTLWKDTQMAVALALAVALLAVTRMVPRTWVLWLPALVLLVYALGVRKNAVFALVPIAVYGAFCLRGRLRSVMRGGPRGRGGGRLRGGLRGGLRTAVDRAPRWCFAGLSVLVICVVGFGSVATEKLIESRVDVEHNGQISQIFLDDVMFSVPESRLQSSDAPRELKDHISSARDTCLDKGVIWDAYWNCYGRGDTGRAFSPVEYQDDLKHLWLNEVITHPVSYLEYRSAVFSYYFFSSKLEYWEADWDGDAEKVGYEAGSVKADFIFRPYVEDFALGTFPMLFKPWFWTLVAAVLVGLAVRARRRDETVPGIRSATASGIASGPSVSPSAGSKLSHTPTFWPEVTVLATSALCYIVGYFPIVPANHFRYTYWPALAVTVAFVLWLAQLRIQRVRNIGP
;
A
#
# COMPACT_ATOMS: atom_id res chain seq x y z
N MET A 1 -17.09 17.26 -25.71
CA MET A 1 -15.73 16.77 -26.08
C MET A 1 -15.85 15.55 -27.00
N ARG A 2 -15.39 15.66 -28.26
CA ARG A 2 -15.67 14.65 -29.30
C ARG A 2 -14.64 13.50 -29.38
N THR A 3 -13.44 13.63 -28.82
CA THR A 3 -12.40 12.57 -28.87
C THR A 3 -12.04 12.03 -27.49
N PRO A 4 -11.61 10.74 -27.37
CA PRO A 4 -11.09 10.18 -26.12
C PRO A 4 -9.87 10.95 -25.58
N LEU A 5 -9.03 11.47 -26.47
CA LEU A 5 -7.86 12.27 -26.10
C LEU A 5 -8.25 13.59 -25.44
N ALA A 6 -9.24 14.31 -25.97
CA ALA A 6 -9.72 15.55 -25.34
C ALA A 6 -10.25 15.31 -23.93
N TRP A 7 -10.87 14.14 -23.69
CA TRP A 7 -11.33 13.77 -22.35
C TRP A 7 -10.16 13.44 -21.40
N ASP A 8 -9.15 12.71 -21.87
CA ASP A 8 -7.95 12.46 -21.06
C ASP A 8 -7.21 13.75 -20.69
N LEU A 9 -7.14 14.71 -21.61
CA LEU A 9 -6.58 16.04 -21.34
C LEU A 9 -7.38 16.80 -20.28
N LEU A 10 -8.71 16.68 -20.30
CA LEU A 10 -9.54 17.23 -19.22
C LEU A 10 -9.25 16.54 -17.88
N LEU A 11 -9.16 15.20 -17.84
CA LEU A 11 -8.81 14.47 -16.63
C LEU A 11 -7.46 14.95 -16.08
N ALA A 12 -6.46 15.13 -16.96
CA ALA A 12 -5.15 15.66 -16.60
C ALA A 12 -5.23 17.09 -16.06
N ALA A 13 -6.00 17.97 -16.72
CA ALA A 13 -6.19 19.35 -16.28
C ALA A 13 -6.87 19.43 -14.90
N LEU A 14 -7.96 18.68 -14.69
CA LEU A 14 -8.66 18.64 -13.40
C LEU A 14 -7.75 18.11 -12.28
N THR A 15 -7.02 17.03 -12.55
CA THR A 15 -6.08 16.45 -11.59
C THR A 15 -4.95 17.42 -11.27
N GLY A 16 -4.39 18.09 -12.29
CA GLY A 16 -3.30 19.05 -12.14
C GLY A 16 -3.73 20.31 -11.38
N VAL A 17 -4.89 20.87 -11.70
CA VAL A 17 -5.46 22.03 -10.98
C VAL A 17 -5.74 21.68 -9.52
N TRP A 18 -6.38 20.53 -9.26
CA TRP A 18 -6.63 20.08 -7.89
C TRP A 18 -5.32 19.91 -7.10
N SER A 19 -4.34 19.24 -7.70
CA SER A 19 -3.02 19.02 -7.09
C SER A 19 -2.32 20.34 -6.77
N PHE A 20 -2.37 21.30 -7.71
CA PHE A 20 -1.79 22.63 -7.51
C PHE A 20 -2.47 23.39 -6.37
N VAL A 21 -3.79 23.42 -6.33
CA VAL A 21 -4.56 24.07 -5.25
C VAL A 21 -4.23 23.42 -3.91
N PHE A 22 -4.24 22.09 -3.85
CA PHE A 22 -3.94 21.36 -2.62
C PHE A 22 -2.54 21.65 -2.10
N ILE A 23 -1.51 21.55 -2.96
CA ILE A 23 -0.12 21.87 -2.61
C ILE A 23 -0.01 23.32 -2.12
N ARG A 24 -0.67 24.28 -2.79
CA ARG A 24 -0.59 25.69 -2.40
C ARG A 24 -1.21 25.97 -1.04
N LEU A 25 -2.23 25.22 -0.64
CA LEU A 25 -2.92 25.37 0.64
C LEU A 25 -2.16 24.68 1.78
N PHE A 26 -1.62 23.49 1.54
CA PHE A 26 -1.00 22.66 2.57
C PHE A 26 0.53 22.68 2.58
N ALA A 27 1.20 23.39 1.66
CA ALA A 27 2.64 23.55 1.73
C ALA A 27 3.06 24.24 3.06
N PRO A 28 4.16 23.81 3.67
CA PRO A 28 5.06 22.71 3.25
C PRO A 28 4.60 21.29 3.65
N GLY A 29 3.58 21.17 4.49
CA GLY A 29 2.95 19.93 4.95
C GLY A 29 2.57 20.06 6.42
N ARG A 30 1.73 19.17 6.95
CA ARG A 30 1.48 19.06 8.39
C ARG A 30 2.48 18.11 9.03
N MET A 31 2.87 18.44 10.27
CA MET A 31 3.94 17.77 10.99
C MET A 31 3.52 17.48 12.43
N ASN A 32 3.83 16.27 12.89
CA ASN A 32 3.82 15.87 14.29
C ASN A 32 5.25 15.55 14.73
N VAL A 33 5.44 15.17 15.99
CA VAL A 33 6.73 14.73 16.55
C VAL A 33 7.49 13.71 15.68
N ASP A 34 6.82 12.71 15.10
CA ASP A 34 7.46 11.71 14.21
C ASP A 34 8.05 12.38 12.96
N ILE A 35 7.27 13.26 12.32
CA ILE A 35 7.67 13.96 11.10
C ILE A 35 8.73 15.03 11.41
N ALA A 36 8.66 15.66 12.59
CA ALA A 36 9.64 16.62 13.09
C ALA A 36 11.02 15.99 13.25
N ASP A 37 11.07 14.78 13.80
CA ASP A 37 12.29 13.99 13.89
C ASP A 37 12.85 13.68 12.49
N GLN A 38 12.02 13.13 11.59
CA GLN A 38 12.44 12.84 10.21
C GLN A 38 12.89 14.09 9.43
N TYR A 39 12.27 15.25 9.69
CA TYR A 39 12.65 16.52 9.08
C TYR A 39 14.04 16.96 9.56
N GLN A 40 14.28 16.92 10.88
CA GLN A 40 15.59 17.26 11.45
C GLN A 40 16.71 16.32 10.94
N GLN A 41 16.41 15.03 10.75
CA GLN A 41 17.33 14.11 10.08
C GLN A 41 17.57 14.52 8.62
N ALA A 42 16.50 14.86 7.88
CA ALA A 42 16.58 15.27 6.48
C ALA A 42 17.36 16.59 6.27
N THR A 43 17.34 17.51 7.23
CA THR A 43 18.11 18.76 7.22
C THR A 43 19.52 18.63 7.80
N GLY A 44 19.86 17.46 8.38
CA GLY A 44 21.14 17.23 9.06
C GLY A 44 21.27 17.95 10.39
N THR A 45 20.14 18.32 11.02
CA THR A 45 20.11 18.94 12.35
C THR A 45 20.38 17.92 13.46
N ILE A 46 19.93 16.68 13.26
CA ILE A 46 20.22 15.53 14.13
C ILE A 46 20.77 14.36 13.30
N PRO A 47 21.52 13.42 13.91
CA PRO A 47 21.95 12.19 13.25
C PRO A 47 20.76 11.35 12.76
N PHE A 48 20.99 10.51 11.75
CA PHE A 48 19.98 9.54 11.35
C PHE A 48 19.85 8.46 12.42
N THR A 49 18.63 7.97 12.62
CA THR A 49 18.36 6.85 13.53
C THR A 49 17.56 5.78 12.80
N ASP A 50 17.60 4.54 13.28
CA ASP A 50 16.76 3.45 12.77
C ASP A 50 15.34 3.42 13.38
N TRP A 51 15.03 4.37 14.28
CA TRP A 51 13.69 4.51 14.86
C TRP A 51 12.63 4.73 13.78
N HIS A 52 13.01 5.47 12.74
CA HIS A 52 12.29 5.59 11.49
C HIS A 52 13.24 5.19 10.36
N ALA A 53 12.79 4.35 9.45
CA ALA A 53 13.64 3.92 8.34
C ALA A 53 14.18 5.16 7.57
N PRO A 54 15.51 5.27 7.40
CA PRO A 54 16.14 6.53 7.00
C PRO A 54 15.83 6.92 5.55
N VAL A 55 15.31 5.99 4.74
CA VAL A 55 15.00 6.20 3.32
C VAL A 55 14.10 7.40 3.08
N MET A 56 13.11 7.65 3.95
CA MET A 56 12.19 8.76 3.79
C MET A 56 12.89 10.10 4.05
N SER A 57 13.68 10.18 5.13
CA SER A 57 14.46 11.36 5.49
C SER A 57 15.52 11.67 4.41
N VAL A 58 16.17 10.66 3.82
CA VAL A 58 17.08 10.84 2.67
C VAL A 58 16.35 11.34 1.43
N VAL A 59 15.22 10.73 1.08
CA VAL A 59 14.39 11.15 -0.07
C VAL A 59 13.85 12.57 0.12
N TRP A 60 13.59 12.98 1.36
CA TRP A 60 13.17 14.34 1.67
C TRP A 60 14.35 15.33 1.61
N GLY A 61 15.50 14.96 2.16
CA GLY A 61 16.70 15.79 2.22
C GLY A 61 17.28 16.09 0.84
N LEU A 62 17.26 15.14 -0.10
CA LEU A 62 17.81 15.33 -1.45
C LEU A 62 17.18 16.54 -2.19
N PRO A 63 15.84 16.67 -2.33
CA PRO A 63 15.25 17.88 -2.86
C PRO A 63 15.42 19.12 -1.99
N ILE A 64 15.48 18.99 -0.66
CA ILE A 64 15.71 20.14 0.24
C ILE A 64 17.08 20.74 -0.03
N THR A 65 18.13 19.92 -0.12
CA THR A 65 19.51 20.39 -0.38
C THR A 65 19.63 21.11 -1.74
N VAL A 66 18.82 20.73 -2.73
CA VAL A 66 18.82 21.36 -4.05
C VAL A 66 17.95 22.63 -4.09
N THR A 67 16.80 22.64 -3.42
CA THR A 67 15.78 23.70 -3.58
C THR A 67 15.66 24.66 -2.41
N GLY A 68 16.19 24.30 -1.23
CA GLY A 68 15.96 24.98 0.04
C GLY A 68 14.52 24.92 0.54
N ARG A 69 13.63 24.10 -0.08
CA ARG A 69 12.19 24.11 0.22
C ARG A 69 11.77 22.87 1.02
N PRO A 70 11.24 23.03 2.25
CA PRO A 70 10.77 21.91 3.07
C PRO A 70 9.57 21.16 2.47
N GLY A 71 8.79 21.81 1.60
CA GLY A 71 7.57 21.23 1.01
C GLY A 71 7.78 20.20 -0.09
N SER A 72 9.01 19.79 -0.38
CA SER A 72 9.32 18.84 -1.46
C SER A 72 8.66 17.46 -1.27
N LEU A 73 8.57 16.98 -0.04
CA LEU A 73 7.95 15.70 0.28
C LEU A 73 6.42 15.73 0.11
N LEU A 74 5.77 16.85 0.42
CA LEU A 74 4.35 17.09 0.12
C LEU A 74 4.11 17.03 -1.38
N VAL A 75 4.94 17.71 -2.17
CA VAL A 75 4.84 17.68 -3.64
C VAL A 75 4.98 16.25 -4.15
N LEU A 76 5.95 15.49 -3.63
CA LEU A 76 6.16 14.10 -4.02
C LEU A 76 4.92 13.23 -3.75
N GLN A 77 4.31 13.28 -2.55
CA GLN A 77 3.10 12.47 -2.28
C GLN A 77 1.91 12.87 -3.15
N VAL A 78 1.67 14.17 -3.32
CA VAL A 78 0.55 14.66 -4.12
C VAL A 78 0.73 14.25 -5.58
N VAL A 79 1.94 14.40 -6.13
CA VAL A 79 2.25 14.00 -7.51
C VAL A 79 2.13 12.50 -7.72
N MET A 80 2.59 11.67 -6.78
CA MET A 80 2.44 10.22 -6.87
C MET A 80 0.97 9.80 -6.89
N LEU A 81 0.16 10.35 -5.98
CA LEU A 81 -1.28 10.09 -5.93
C LEU A 81 -2.00 10.62 -7.18
N ALA A 82 -1.67 11.83 -7.63
CA ALA A 82 -2.21 12.43 -8.85
C ALA A 82 -1.93 11.58 -10.08
N ALA A 83 -0.69 11.09 -10.22
CA ALA A 83 -0.31 10.20 -11.31
C ALA A 83 -1.11 8.89 -11.26
N ALA A 84 -1.27 8.28 -10.09
CA ALA A 84 -2.08 7.07 -9.92
C ALA A 84 -3.55 7.33 -10.29
N ALA A 85 -4.15 8.38 -9.75
CA ALA A 85 -5.54 8.78 -10.00
C ALA A 85 -5.81 9.07 -11.50
N LEU A 86 -4.89 9.78 -12.15
CA LEU A 86 -4.96 10.07 -13.58
C LEU A 86 -4.85 8.80 -14.42
N ILE A 87 -3.88 7.91 -14.11
CA ILE A 87 -3.73 6.62 -14.81
C ILE A 87 -5.02 5.81 -14.72
N ILE A 88 -5.63 5.72 -13.53
CA ILE A 88 -6.88 5.00 -13.32
C ILE A 88 -8.02 5.62 -14.16
N GLY A 89 -8.20 6.94 -14.10
CA GLY A 89 -9.21 7.64 -14.89
C GLY A 89 -9.04 7.42 -16.41
N VAL A 90 -7.81 7.58 -16.91
CA VAL A 90 -7.48 7.38 -18.32
C VAL A 90 -7.73 5.94 -18.74
N ILE A 91 -7.29 4.95 -17.96
CA ILE A 91 -7.53 3.54 -18.25
C ILE A 91 -9.04 3.27 -18.35
N ILE A 92 -9.84 3.76 -17.39
CA ILE A 92 -11.30 3.59 -17.39
C ILE A 92 -11.93 4.18 -18.65
N ASN A 93 -11.58 5.41 -19.01
CA ASN A 93 -12.06 6.07 -20.22
C ASN A 93 -11.69 5.28 -21.49
N ARG A 94 -10.42 4.87 -21.60
CA ARG A 94 -9.89 4.15 -22.76
C ARG A 94 -10.45 2.74 -22.91
N ARG A 95 -11.04 2.16 -21.86
CA ARG A 95 -11.73 0.87 -21.92
C ARG A 95 -13.23 0.95 -22.23
N GLY A 96 -13.74 2.15 -22.53
CA GLY A 96 -15.11 2.36 -22.98
C GLY A 96 -16.12 2.42 -21.84
N ALA A 97 -15.67 2.64 -20.60
CA ALA A 97 -16.59 2.99 -19.52
C ALA A 97 -17.17 4.40 -19.75
N PRO A 98 -18.39 4.69 -19.25
CA PRO A 98 -18.93 6.04 -19.23
C PRO A 98 -17.95 7.06 -18.64
N ARG A 99 -17.87 8.23 -19.27
CA ARG A 99 -16.95 9.31 -18.90
C ARG A 99 -17.05 9.74 -17.43
N TRP A 100 -18.24 9.78 -16.87
CA TRP A 100 -18.42 10.13 -15.45
C TRP A 100 -17.73 9.13 -14.51
N ILE A 101 -17.57 7.86 -14.90
CA ILE A 101 -16.83 6.87 -14.09
C ILE A 101 -15.34 7.14 -14.14
N SER A 102 -14.81 7.58 -15.29
CA SER A 102 -13.39 7.97 -15.37
C SER A 102 -13.05 9.20 -14.52
N LEU A 103 -14.03 10.08 -14.23
CA LEU A 103 -13.84 11.18 -13.26
C LEU A 103 -13.61 10.66 -11.84
N LEU A 104 -14.06 9.43 -11.52
CA LEU A 104 -13.85 8.86 -10.19
C LEU A 104 -12.37 8.57 -9.89
N GLY A 105 -11.52 8.45 -10.92
CA GLY A 105 -10.07 8.42 -10.76
C GLY A 105 -9.57 9.66 -10.02
N PRO A 106 -9.63 10.87 -10.63
CA PRO A 106 -9.29 12.13 -9.97
C PRO A 106 -10.08 12.41 -8.69
N VAL A 107 -11.38 12.12 -8.64
CA VAL A 107 -12.22 12.32 -7.43
C VAL A 107 -11.74 11.51 -6.23
N THR A 108 -11.01 10.40 -6.44
CA THR A 108 -10.40 9.65 -5.34
C THR A 108 -9.51 10.56 -4.46
N MET A 109 -8.82 11.53 -5.07
CA MET A 109 -7.97 12.50 -4.35
C MET A 109 -8.76 13.46 -3.46
N ALA A 110 -10.05 13.64 -3.73
CA ALA A 110 -10.93 14.57 -3.02
C ALA A 110 -11.85 13.86 -2.01
N THR A 111 -11.65 12.55 -1.80
CA THR A 111 -12.41 11.82 -0.77
C THR A 111 -11.94 12.20 0.63
N PRO A 112 -12.83 12.25 1.63
CA PRO A 112 -12.47 12.75 2.97
C PRO A 112 -11.34 11.96 3.62
N TRP A 113 -11.36 10.63 3.50
CA TRP A 113 -10.32 9.76 4.05
C TRP A 113 -8.97 9.94 3.36
N VAL A 114 -8.94 10.27 2.06
CA VAL A 114 -7.69 10.60 1.35
C VAL A 114 -7.16 11.95 1.77
N LEU A 115 -8.02 12.97 1.80
CA LEU A 115 -7.60 14.32 2.18
C LEU A 115 -7.08 14.37 3.60
N SER A 116 -7.73 13.67 4.53
CA SER A 116 -7.32 13.63 5.94
C SER A 116 -5.88 13.14 6.17
N GLN A 117 -5.33 12.37 5.23
CA GLN A 117 -3.99 11.79 5.33
C GLN A 117 -3.00 12.47 4.38
N LEU A 118 -3.49 13.03 3.26
CA LEU A 118 -2.65 13.70 2.26
C LEU A 118 -2.10 15.06 2.75
N THR A 119 -2.65 15.63 3.82
CA THR A 119 -2.15 16.85 4.47
C THR A 119 -0.90 16.60 5.29
N THR A 120 -0.78 15.40 5.87
CA THR A 120 0.23 15.04 6.86
C THR A 120 1.32 14.19 6.21
N LEU A 121 2.58 14.50 6.50
CA LEU A 121 3.73 13.88 5.84
C LEU A 121 4.12 12.51 6.45
N TRP A 122 3.15 11.73 6.90
CA TRP A 122 3.44 10.44 7.51
C TRP A 122 4.09 9.47 6.53
N LYS A 123 4.96 8.61 7.06
CA LYS A 123 5.47 7.43 6.34
C LYS A 123 4.35 6.53 5.81
N ASP A 124 3.22 6.44 6.53
CA ASP A 124 2.01 5.75 6.08
C ASP A 124 1.43 6.34 4.79
N THR A 125 1.37 7.67 4.71
CA THR A 125 0.90 8.39 3.52
C THR A 125 1.83 8.16 2.34
N GLN A 126 3.14 8.33 2.55
CA GLN A 126 4.18 8.10 1.53
C GLN A 126 4.16 6.66 1.00
N MET A 127 4.08 5.68 1.89
CA MET A 127 3.95 4.26 1.53
C MET A 127 2.69 4.03 0.69
N ALA A 128 1.52 4.50 1.14
CA ALA A 128 0.25 4.25 0.48
C ALA A 128 0.19 4.82 -0.95
N VAL A 129 0.65 6.05 -1.16
CA VAL A 129 0.64 6.67 -2.51
C VAL A 129 1.66 6.03 -3.45
N ALA A 130 2.80 5.57 -2.93
CA ALA A 130 3.79 4.81 -3.70
C ALA A 130 3.24 3.44 -4.16
N LEU A 131 2.58 2.71 -3.24
CA LEU A 131 1.89 1.46 -3.57
C LEU A 131 0.78 1.67 -4.62
N ALA A 132 -0.03 2.74 -4.48
CA ALA A 132 -1.09 3.06 -5.42
C ALA A 132 -0.55 3.31 -6.84
N LEU A 133 0.51 4.12 -6.96
CA LEU A 133 1.16 4.38 -8.24
C LEU A 133 1.82 3.12 -8.82
N ALA A 134 2.49 2.31 -8.00
CA ALA A 134 3.08 1.05 -8.45
C ALA A 134 2.02 0.11 -9.05
N VAL A 135 0.88 -0.08 -8.38
CA VAL A 135 -0.23 -0.92 -8.88
C VAL A 135 -0.83 -0.32 -10.16
N ALA A 136 -1.00 1.00 -10.23
CA ALA A 136 -1.49 1.68 -11.43
C ALA A 136 -0.54 1.47 -12.63
N LEU A 137 0.77 1.59 -12.44
CA LEU A 137 1.78 1.31 -13.47
C LEU A 137 1.75 -0.16 -13.91
N LEU A 138 1.68 -1.10 -12.97
CA LEU A 138 1.54 -2.53 -13.29
C LEU A 138 0.26 -2.81 -14.09
N ALA A 139 -0.85 -2.16 -13.77
CA ALA A 139 -2.09 -2.23 -14.55
C ALA A 139 -1.90 -1.72 -15.99
N VAL A 140 -1.16 -0.61 -16.20
CA VAL A 140 -0.79 -0.15 -17.55
C VAL A 140 -0.01 -1.24 -18.29
N THR A 141 1.01 -1.86 -17.66
CA THR A 141 1.81 -2.91 -18.32
C THR A 141 1.00 -4.11 -18.80
N ARG A 142 -0.08 -4.42 -18.09
CA ARG A 142 -1.01 -5.50 -18.44
C ARG A 142 -1.95 -5.09 -19.57
N MET A 143 -2.37 -3.83 -19.55
CA MET A 143 -3.47 -3.34 -20.37
C MET A 143 -3.03 -2.71 -21.69
N VAL A 144 -1.79 -2.23 -21.78
CA VAL A 144 -1.26 -1.47 -22.91
C VAL A 144 -0.02 -2.17 -23.45
N PRO A 145 0.00 -2.61 -24.72
CA PRO A 145 1.17 -3.25 -25.31
C PRO A 145 2.42 -2.37 -25.25
N ARG A 146 3.60 -2.98 -25.19
CA ARG A 146 4.93 -2.33 -25.21
C ARG A 146 5.24 -1.37 -24.05
N THR A 147 4.36 -1.21 -23.07
CA THR A 147 4.60 -0.37 -21.87
C THR A 147 5.36 -1.09 -20.75
N TRP A 148 5.98 -2.21 -21.06
CA TRP A 148 6.63 -3.06 -20.07
C TRP A 148 7.77 -2.40 -19.29
N VAL A 149 8.38 -1.35 -19.84
CA VAL A 149 9.43 -0.58 -19.19
C VAL A 149 8.94 0.05 -17.88
N LEU A 150 7.61 0.28 -17.75
CA LEU A 150 6.99 0.77 -16.51
C LEU A 150 7.13 -0.20 -15.31
N TRP A 151 7.60 -1.43 -15.53
CA TRP A 151 8.01 -2.32 -14.44
C TRP A 151 9.16 -1.74 -13.61
N LEU A 152 10.09 -1.02 -14.23
CA LEU A 152 11.24 -0.44 -13.52
C LEU A 152 10.78 0.60 -12.47
N PRO A 153 10.04 1.67 -12.83
CA PRO A 153 9.53 2.60 -11.82
C PRO A 153 8.55 1.93 -10.86
N ALA A 154 7.76 0.95 -11.28
CA ALA A 154 6.89 0.21 -10.35
C ALA A 154 7.69 -0.54 -9.28
N LEU A 155 8.79 -1.21 -9.64
CA LEU A 155 9.67 -1.89 -8.68
C LEU A 155 10.36 -0.90 -7.74
N VAL A 156 10.83 0.23 -8.26
CA VAL A 156 11.42 1.30 -7.43
C VAL A 156 10.42 1.81 -6.40
N LEU A 157 9.16 2.04 -6.80
CA LEU A 157 8.09 2.48 -5.90
C LEU A 157 7.75 1.42 -4.84
N LEU A 158 7.78 0.13 -5.19
CA LEU A 158 7.55 -0.96 -4.23
C LEU A 158 8.71 -1.07 -3.22
N VAL A 159 9.96 -0.91 -3.69
CA VAL A 159 11.15 -0.85 -2.82
C VAL A 159 11.06 0.36 -1.89
N TYR A 160 10.71 1.53 -2.42
CA TYR A 160 10.51 2.74 -1.61
C TYR A 160 9.41 2.55 -0.57
N ALA A 161 8.23 2.03 -0.95
CA ALA A 161 7.14 1.78 -0.01
C ALA A 161 7.55 0.86 1.14
N LEU A 162 8.27 -0.24 0.84
CA LEU A 162 8.77 -1.17 1.84
C LEU A 162 9.86 -0.55 2.73
N GLY A 163 10.75 0.24 2.13
CA GLY A 163 11.79 0.96 2.86
C GLY A 163 11.21 2.00 3.80
N VAL A 164 10.20 2.76 3.37
CA VAL A 164 9.54 3.79 4.20
C VAL A 164 8.80 3.17 5.37
N ARG A 165 8.16 2.00 5.16
CA ARG A 165 7.44 1.28 6.20
C ARG A 165 7.49 -0.23 5.98
N LYS A 166 8.15 -0.94 6.90
CA LYS A 166 8.33 -2.40 6.84
C LYS A 166 7.00 -3.18 6.80
N ASN A 167 5.94 -2.64 7.41
CA ASN A 167 4.60 -3.23 7.39
C ASN A 167 3.99 -3.30 5.97
N ALA A 168 4.54 -2.56 5.00
CA ALA A 168 4.15 -2.68 3.59
C ALA A 168 4.31 -4.11 3.05
N VAL A 169 5.12 -4.95 3.70
CA VAL A 169 5.30 -6.37 3.33
C VAL A 169 3.97 -7.12 3.20
N PHE A 170 3.00 -6.83 4.06
CA PHE A 170 1.68 -7.47 4.01
C PHE A 170 0.86 -7.05 2.79
N ALA A 171 0.94 -5.77 2.41
CA ALA A 171 0.33 -5.25 1.19
C ALA A 171 1.03 -5.79 -0.07
N LEU A 172 2.34 -6.01 0.01
CA LEU A 172 3.19 -6.44 -1.09
C LEU A 172 2.88 -7.88 -1.54
N VAL A 173 2.48 -8.78 -0.65
CA VAL A 173 2.23 -10.19 -1.00
C VAL A 173 1.22 -10.33 -2.14
N PRO A 174 -0.01 -9.77 -2.07
CA PRO A 174 -0.93 -9.80 -3.21
C PRO A 174 -0.46 -9.01 -4.43
N ILE A 175 0.28 -7.92 -4.22
CA ILE A 175 0.83 -7.11 -5.32
C ILE A 175 1.89 -7.90 -6.11
N ALA A 176 2.73 -8.68 -5.44
CA ALA A 176 3.72 -9.56 -6.07
C ALA A 176 3.06 -10.70 -6.86
N VAL A 177 1.97 -11.25 -6.32
CA VAL A 177 1.09 -12.20 -7.01
C VAL A 177 0.53 -11.60 -8.29
N TYR A 178 0.03 -10.37 -8.23
CA TYR A 178 -0.45 -9.65 -9.41
C TYR A 178 0.67 -9.31 -10.41
N GLY A 179 1.84 -8.91 -9.91
CA GLY A 179 3.02 -8.69 -10.72
C GLY A 179 3.44 -9.94 -11.51
N ALA A 180 3.49 -11.09 -10.85
CA ALA A 180 3.76 -12.38 -11.48
C ALA A 180 2.73 -12.70 -12.58
N PHE A 181 1.45 -12.37 -12.33
CA PHE A 181 0.39 -12.52 -13.33
C PHE A 181 0.65 -11.66 -14.58
N CYS A 182 1.03 -10.39 -14.40
CA CYS A 182 1.36 -9.47 -15.49
C CYS A 182 2.59 -9.94 -16.30
N LEU A 183 3.65 -10.39 -15.63
CA LEU A 183 4.87 -10.92 -16.28
C LEU A 183 4.58 -12.16 -17.13
N ARG A 184 3.77 -13.10 -16.62
CA ARG A 184 3.36 -14.28 -17.39
C ARG A 184 2.57 -13.93 -18.64
N GLY A 185 1.64 -12.96 -18.53
CA GLY A 185 0.88 -12.46 -19.68
C GLY A 185 1.80 -11.96 -20.79
N ARG A 186 2.86 -11.24 -20.41
CA ARG A 186 3.87 -10.72 -21.34
C ARG A 186 4.74 -11.83 -21.96
N LEU A 187 5.25 -12.76 -21.15
CA LEU A 187 6.05 -13.90 -21.65
C LEU A 187 5.27 -14.65 -22.74
N ARG A 188 3.97 -14.90 -22.50
CA ARG A 188 3.07 -15.48 -23.51
C ARG A 188 2.93 -14.64 -24.77
N SER A 189 2.79 -13.31 -24.65
CA SER A 189 2.66 -12.43 -25.83
C SER A 189 3.93 -12.38 -26.67
N VAL A 190 5.11 -12.33 -26.03
CA VAL A 190 6.41 -12.35 -26.73
C VAL A 190 6.61 -13.67 -27.47
N MET A 191 6.26 -14.79 -26.84
CA MET A 191 6.35 -16.12 -27.46
C MET A 191 5.37 -16.32 -28.62
N ARG A 192 4.22 -15.62 -28.62
CA ARG A 192 3.26 -15.62 -29.73
C ARG A 192 3.62 -14.66 -30.87
N GLY A 193 4.34 -13.58 -30.58
CA GLY A 193 4.66 -12.50 -31.52
C GLY A 193 6.00 -12.63 -32.27
N GLY A 194 6.68 -13.78 -32.20
CA GLY A 194 7.92 -14.01 -32.96
C GLY A 194 7.69 -13.92 -34.48
N PRO A 195 8.67 -13.45 -35.28
CA PRO A 195 8.49 -13.29 -36.72
C PRO A 195 8.02 -14.60 -37.36
N ARG A 196 6.90 -14.55 -38.10
CA ARG A 196 6.60 -15.53 -39.16
C ARG A 196 7.56 -15.28 -40.32
N GLY A 197 8.85 -15.47 -40.07
CA GLY A 197 9.86 -15.44 -41.12
C GLY A 197 9.73 -16.73 -41.92
N ARG A 198 9.16 -16.62 -43.13
CA ARG A 198 9.48 -17.54 -44.23
C ARG A 198 11.02 -17.67 -44.27
N GLY A 199 11.57 -18.84 -43.95
CA GLY A 199 12.98 -19.18 -44.25
C GLY A 199 13.95 -19.44 -43.09
N GLY A 200 13.57 -19.37 -41.80
CA GLY A 200 14.54 -19.50 -40.69
C GLY A 200 14.43 -20.78 -39.84
N GLY A 201 15.08 -21.88 -40.25
CA GLY A 201 15.53 -23.01 -39.41
C GLY A 201 14.50 -23.78 -38.56
N ARG A 202 14.17 -25.02 -38.94
CA ARG A 202 13.33 -25.98 -38.19
C ARG A 202 13.68 -26.12 -36.69
N LEU A 203 14.96 -25.96 -36.31
CA LEU A 203 15.45 -26.04 -34.92
C LEU A 203 14.99 -24.88 -34.01
N ARG A 204 14.95 -23.65 -34.53
CA ARG A 204 14.57 -22.45 -33.74
C ARG A 204 13.06 -22.37 -33.50
N GLY A 205 12.27 -22.92 -34.43
CA GLY A 205 10.84 -23.13 -34.29
C GLY A 205 10.49 -24.23 -33.27
N GLY A 206 11.28 -25.30 -33.21
CA GLY A 206 11.11 -26.39 -32.24
C GLY A 206 11.35 -25.96 -30.79
N LEU A 207 12.45 -25.23 -30.52
CA LEU A 207 12.75 -24.67 -29.20
C LEU A 207 11.69 -23.65 -28.74
N ARG A 208 11.26 -22.73 -29.61
CA ARG A 208 10.17 -21.79 -29.30
C ARG A 208 8.82 -22.51 -29.10
N GLY A 209 8.56 -23.57 -29.87
CA GLY A 209 7.38 -24.41 -29.72
C GLY A 209 7.34 -25.14 -28.37
N GLY A 210 8.47 -25.75 -27.98
CA GLY A 210 8.66 -26.43 -26.70
C GLY A 210 8.58 -25.49 -25.49
N LEU A 211 9.19 -24.30 -25.59
CA LEU A 211 9.09 -23.29 -24.53
C LEU A 211 7.66 -22.72 -24.41
N ARG A 212 6.93 -22.64 -25.53
CA ARG A 212 5.52 -22.21 -25.55
C ARG A 212 4.61 -23.23 -24.86
N THR A 213 4.76 -24.53 -25.16
CA THR A 213 4.04 -25.59 -24.44
C THR A 213 4.43 -25.63 -22.96
N ALA A 214 5.70 -25.37 -22.62
CA ALA A 214 6.15 -25.29 -21.23
C ALA A 214 5.51 -24.10 -20.46
N VAL A 215 5.41 -22.90 -21.05
CA VAL A 215 4.77 -21.74 -20.40
C VAL A 215 3.25 -21.87 -20.33
N ASP A 216 2.63 -22.51 -21.32
CA ASP A 216 1.18 -22.73 -21.31
C ASP A 216 0.76 -23.88 -20.38
N ARG A 217 1.59 -24.93 -20.25
CA ARG A 217 1.42 -26.02 -19.26
C ARG A 217 2.10 -25.75 -17.92
N ALA A 218 2.75 -24.59 -17.74
CA ALA A 218 3.48 -24.25 -16.52
C ALA A 218 2.57 -24.44 -15.30
N PRO A 219 2.95 -25.32 -14.35
CA PRO A 219 2.17 -25.62 -13.15
C PRO A 219 1.89 -24.36 -12.32
N ARG A 220 0.90 -24.44 -11.42
CA ARG A 220 0.60 -23.36 -10.45
C ARG A 220 1.83 -22.97 -9.61
N TRP A 221 2.77 -23.89 -9.39
CA TRP A 221 4.05 -23.64 -8.71
C TRP A 221 4.95 -22.63 -9.44
N CYS A 222 4.89 -22.52 -10.77
CA CYS A 222 5.63 -21.47 -11.50
C CYS A 222 5.10 -20.06 -11.20
N PHE A 223 3.82 -19.94 -10.83
CA PHE A 223 3.23 -18.68 -10.40
C PHE A 223 3.73 -18.31 -9.00
N ALA A 224 3.73 -19.27 -8.08
CA ALA A 224 4.31 -19.10 -6.75
C ALA A 224 5.79 -18.70 -6.83
N GLY A 225 6.60 -19.39 -7.65
CA GLY A 225 8.01 -19.05 -7.84
C GLY A 225 8.24 -17.64 -8.38
N LEU A 226 7.40 -17.18 -9.32
CA LEU A 226 7.51 -15.82 -9.85
C LEU A 226 7.06 -14.75 -8.85
N SER A 227 6.05 -15.05 -8.03
CA SER A 227 5.64 -14.17 -6.92
C SER A 227 6.74 -14.06 -5.86
N VAL A 228 7.36 -15.19 -5.49
CA VAL A 228 8.52 -15.21 -4.60
C VAL A 228 9.66 -14.41 -5.19
N LEU A 229 9.95 -14.54 -6.49
CA LEU A 229 10.97 -13.72 -7.14
C LEU A 229 10.69 -12.23 -7.01
N VAL A 230 9.45 -11.77 -7.25
CA VAL A 230 9.09 -10.35 -7.08
C VAL A 230 9.28 -9.90 -5.63
N ILE A 231 8.85 -10.71 -4.65
CA ILE A 231 9.04 -10.42 -3.23
C ILE A 231 10.53 -10.34 -2.90
N CYS A 232 11.35 -11.28 -3.37
CA CYS A 232 12.80 -11.28 -3.16
C CYS A 232 13.47 -10.07 -3.79
N VAL A 233 13.09 -9.67 -5.00
CA VAL A 233 13.65 -8.48 -5.66
C VAL A 233 13.31 -7.21 -4.89
N VAL A 234 12.07 -7.06 -4.44
CA VAL A 234 11.65 -5.89 -3.66
C VAL A 234 12.29 -5.90 -2.26
N GLY A 235 12.33 -7.05 -1.59
CA GLY A 235 12.96 -7.21 -0.27
C GLY A 235 14.46 -6.95 -0.31
N PHE A 236 15.17 -7.58 -1.26
CA PHE A 236 16.61 -7.33 -1.47
C PHE A 236 16.86 -5.87 -1.87
N GLY A 237 16.03 -5.30 -2.74
CA GLY A 237 16.13 -3.88 -3.09
C GLY A 237 15.98 -2.97 -1.88
N SER A 238 15.05 -3.26 -0.97
CA SER A 238 14.88 -2.49 0.28
C SER A 238 16.10 -2.61 1.19
N VAL A 239 16.59 -3.82 1.43
CA VAL A 239 17.78 -4.06 2.27
C VAL A 239 19.04 -3.43 1.65
N ALA A 240 19.22 -3.55 0.33
CA ALA A 240 20.32 -2.91 -0.38
C ALA A 240 20.25 -1.39 -0.32
N THR A 241 19.03 -0.82 -0.38
CA THR A 241 18.83 0.63 -0.22
C THR A 241 19.24 1.10 1.18
N GLU A 242 18.86 0.36 2.22
CA GLU A 242 19.24 0.67 3.61
C GLU A 242 20.75 0.60 3.82
N LYS A 243 21.39 -0.51 3.41
CA LYS A 243 22.85 -0.65 3.49
C LYS A 243 23.59 0.43 2.69
N LEU A 244 23.04 0.86 1.55
CA LEU A 244 23.61 1.97 0.80
C LEU A 244 23.51 3.28 1.58
N ILE A 245 22.40 3.54 2.26
CA ILE A 245 22.25 4.73 3.12
C ILE A 245 23.22 4.67 4.30
N GLU A 246 23.28 3.55 5.02
CA GLU A 246 24.21 3.32 6.14
C GLU A 246 25.69 3.46 5.73
N SER A 247 26.04 3.09 4.49
CA SER A 247 27.41 3.28 3.97
C SER A 247 27.79 4.74 3.70
N ARG A 248 26.80 5.64 3.68
CA ARG A 248 26.95 7.05 3.31
C ARG A 248 26.67 7.99 4.47
N VAL A 249 25.89 7.54 5.44
CA VAL A 249 25.44 8.32 6.58
C VAL A 249 25.48 7.44 7.81
N ASP A 250 25.94 8.00 8.92
CA ASP A 250 25.94 7.29 10.20
C ASP A 250 24.50 7.18 10.72
N VAL A 251 24.09 5.96 11.08
CA VAL A 251 22.73 5.65 11.54
C VAL A 251 22.79 5.06 12.93
N GLU A 252 22.28 5.78 13.92
CA GLU A 252 22.15 5.29 15.30
C GLU A 252 21.06 4.23 15.38
N HIS A 253 21.33 3.14 16.08
CA HIS A 253 20.42 2.00 16.19
C HIS A 253 19.64 2.09 17.51
N ASN A 254 18.49 2.74 17.48
CA ASN A 254 17.62 2.96 18.64
C ASN A 254 16.56 1.85 18.78
N GLY A 255 16.37 1.02 17.76
CA GLY A 255 15.63 -0.23 17.84
C GLY A 255 14.13 -0.04 18.02
N GLN A 256 13.44 0.51 17.01
CA GLN A 256 11.97 0.74 17.07
C GLN A 256 11.18 -0.52 17.46
N ILE A 257 11.66 -1.70 17.06
CA ILE A 257 11.01 -2.99 17.33
C ILE A 257 10.90 -3.31 18.83
N SER A 258 11.79 -2.78 19.66
CA SER A 258 11.77 -2.98 21.11
C SER A 258 10.48 -2.48 21.76
N GLN A 259 9.78 -1.52 21.14
CA GLN A 259 8.46 -1.07 21.61
C GLN A 259 7.41 -2.18 21.52
N ILE A 260 7.48 -3.03 20.48
CA ILE A 260 6.56 -4.15 20.29
C ILE A 260 6.82 -5.21 21.37
N PHE A 261 8.09 -5.49 21.65
CA PHE A 261 8.48 -6.42 22.71
C PHE A 261 8.06 -5.92 24.08
N LEU A 262 8.27 -4.62 24.34
CA LEU A 262 7.86 -3.96 25.57
C LEU A 262 6.35 -4.11 25.81
N ASP A 263 5.53 -3.73 24.83
CA ASP A 263 4.07 -3.86 24.91
C ASP A 263 3.63 -5.31 25.17
N ASP A 264 4.19 -6.27 24.42
CA ASP A 264 3.87 -7.68 24.59
C ASP A 264 4.22 -8.19 25.99
N VAL A 265 5.42 -7.86 26.49
CA VAL A 265 5.83 -8.26 27.85
C VAL A 265 4.95 -7.57 28.90
N MET A 266 4.72 -6.27 28.75
CA MET A 266 3.93 -5.48 29.69
C MET A 266 2.52 -6.00 29.85
N PHE A 267 1.87 -6.44 28.78
CA PHE A 267 0.43 -6.71 28.83
C PHE A 267 0.04 -8.18 28.62
N SER A 268 0.98 -9.07 28.25
CA SER A 268 0.71 -10.51 28.14
C SER A 268 1.41 -11.40 29.16
N VAL A 269 2.44 -10.89 29.87
CA VAL A 269 3.18 -11.66 30.87
C VAL A 269 2.68 -11.33 32.28
N PRO A 270 2.08 -12.27 33.03
CA PRO A 270 1.64 -12.05 34.40
C PRO A 270 2.78 -11.64 35.33
N GLU A 271 2.47 -10.82 36.34
CA GLU A 271 3.43 -10.28 37.31
C GLU A 271 4.27 -11.37 37.98
N SER A 272 3.65 -12.45 38.43
CA SER A 272 4.38 -13.56 39.08
C SER A 272 5.43 -14.19 38.17
N ARG A 273 5.17 -14.29 36.86
CA ARG A 273 6.10 -14.86 35.87
C ARG A 273 7.19 -13.86 35.50
N LEU A 274 6.82 -12.60 35.32
CA LEU A 274 7.78 -11.52 35.11
C LEU A 274 8.81 -11.53 36.24
N GLN A 275 8.37 -11.50 37.49
CA GLN A 275 9.24 -11.45 38.67
C GLN A 275 10.11 -12.70 38.84
N SER A 276 9.60 -13.88 38.48
CA SER A 276 10.37 -15.14 38.54
C SER A 276 11.35 -15.33 37.37
N SER A 277 11.30 -14.49 36.33
CA SER A 277 12.19 -14.62 35.18
C SER A 277 13.64 -14.22 35.49
N ASP A 278 14.56 -14.70 34.65
CA ASP A 278 16.00 -14.43 34.75
C ASP A 278 16.40 -13.02 34.29
N ALA A 279 15.43 -12.18 33.91
CA ALA A 279 15.69 -10.80 33.48
C ALA A 279 16.25 -9.93 34.64
N PRO A 280 17.04 -8.89 34.35
CA PRO A 280 17.56 -7.96 35.35
C PRO A 280 16.47 -7.40 36.26
N ARG A 281 16.78 -7.25 37.54
CA ARG A 281 15.79 -6.82 38.54
C ARG A 281 15.27 -5.41 38.24
N GLU A 282 16.16 -4.51 37.85
CA GLU A 282 15.85 -3.14 37.48
C GLU A 282 14.85 -3.08 36.32
N LEU A 283 15.04 -3.92 35.29
CA LEU A 283 14.13 -4.03 34.16
C LEU A 283 12.75 -4.53 34.61
N LYS A 284 12.70 -5.60 35.42
CA LYS A 284 11.44 -6.17 35.92
C LYS A 284 10.67 -5.18 36.78
N ASP A 285 11.35 -4.52 37.72
CA ASP A 285 10.76 -3.54 38.63
C ASP A 285 10.22 -2.33 37.83
N HIS A 286 10.96 -1.88 36.81
CA HIS A 286 10.51 -0.80 35.94
C HIS A 286 9.28 -1.19 35.10
N ILE A 287 9.30 -2.37 34.47
CA ILE A 287 8.13 -2.89 33.71
C ILE A 287 6.89 -2.95 34.62
N SER A 288 7.04 -3.41 35.85
CA SER A 288 5.93 -3.55 36.81
C SER A 288 5.34 -2.20 37.21
N SER A 289 6.21 -1.25 37.56
CA SER A 289 5.79 0.13 37.89
C SER A 289 5.14 0.85 36.70
N ALA A 290 5.71 0.70 35.50
CA ALA A 290 5.16 1.28 34.27
C ALA A 290 3.83 0.64 33.89
N ARG A 291 3.66 -0.67 34.14
CA ARG A 291 2.42 -1.42 33.88
C ARG A 291 1.28 -0.85 34.71
N ASP A 292 1.47 -0.66 36.01
CA ASP A 292 0.45 -0.07 36.88
C ASP A 292 0.04 1.33 36.37
N THR A 293 1.02 2.15 36.01
CA THR A 293 0.78 3.48 35.42
C THR A 293 -0.02 3.41 34.11
N CYS A 294 0.23 2.43 33.25
CA CYS A 294 -0.52 2.23 32.01
C CYS A 294 -1.96 1.78 32.26
N LEU A 295 -2.15 0.83 33.20
CA LEU A 295 -3.47 0.32 33.57
C LEU A 295 -4.34 1.41 34.22
N ASP A 296 -3.77 2.25 35.07
CA ASP A 296 -4.45 3.41 35.66
C ASP A 296 -4.93 4.41 34.61
N LYS A 297 -4.17 4.57 33.52
CA LYS A 297 -4.55 5.40 32.37
C LYS A 297 -5.55 4.72 31.42
N GLY A 298 -5.86 3.44 31.63
CA GLY A 298 -6.70 2.66 30.73
C GLY A 298 -6.06 2.41 29.35
N VAL A 299 -4.72 2.37 29.29
CA VAL A 299 -3.97 2.19 28.04
C VAL A 299 -3.22 0.86 28.09
N ILE A 300 -3.45 0.02 27.08
CA ILE A 300 -2.82 -1.30 26.93
C ILE A 300 -2.02 -1.40 25.61
N TRP A 301 -1.44 -0.29 25.17
CA TRP A 301 -0.65 -0.20 23.95
C TRP A 301 0.30 0.99 24.04
N ASP A 302 1.33 1.01 23.20
CA ASP A 302 2.22 2.17 23.04
C ASP A 302 2.83 2.62 24.38
N ALA A 303 3.24 1.64 25.21
CA ALA A 303 3.65 1.87 26.58
C ALA A 303 4.88 2.78 26.66
N TYR A 304 5.77 2.72 25.67
CA TYR A 304 6.93 3.59 25.54
C TYR A 304 6.58 5.07 25.71
N TRP A 305 5.52 5.53 25.05
CA TRP A 305 5.09 6.94 25.09
C TRP A 305 4.19 7.26 26.28
N ASN A 306 3.36 6.29 26.70
CA ASN A 306 2.28 6.55 27.65
C ASN A 306 2.68 6.34 29.11
N CYS A 307 3.59 5.39 29.42
CA CYS A 307 3.87 4.99 30.80
C CYS A 307 5.32 4.55 31.10
N TYR A 308 6.09 4.07 30.12
CA TYR A 308 7.45 3.54 30.35
C TYR A 308 8.56 4.61 30.38
N GLY A 309 8.23 5.87 30.09
CA GLY A 309 9.17 6.98 30.26
C GLY A 309 10.13 7.24 29.10
N ARG A 310 9.84 6.76 27.87
CA ARG A 310 10.59 7.09 26.64
C ARG A 310 12.08 6.67 26.61
N GLY A 311 12.39 5.53 27.21
CA GLY A 311 13.71 4.91 27.09
C GLY A 311 14.78 5.54 28.00
N ASP A 312 16.05 5.25 27.69
CA ASP A 312 17.21 5.49 28.56
C ASP A 312 17.50 6.96 28.90
N THR A 313 17.20 7.88 27.98
CA THR A 313 17.44 9.31 28.21
C THR A 313 16.18 10.05 28.69
N GLY A 314 15.03 9.38 28.72
CA GLY A 314 13.73 10.01 28.95
C GLY A 314 13.22 10.90 27.80
N ARG A 315 13.95 10.96 26.68
CA ARG A 315 13.58 11.77 25.50
C ARG A 315 12.92 10.91 24.43
N ALA A 316 12.03 11.55 23.66
CA ALA A 316 11.43 10.95 22.47
C ALA A 316 12.49 10.27 21.58
N PHE A 317 12.16 9.09 21.05
CA PHE A 317 12.98 8.33 20.10
C PHE A 317 14.30 7.75 20.66
N SER A 318 14.45 7.72 21.98
CA SER A 318 15.59 7.09 22.65
C SER A 318 15.40 5.57 22.79
N PRO A 319 16.50 4.78 22.76
CA PRO A 319 16.43 3.35 22.95
C PRO A 319 15.76 2.96 24.28
N VAL A 320 14.97 1.90 24.26
CA VAL A 320 14.49 1.25 25.50
C VAL A 320 15.69 0.73 26.28
N GLU A 321 15.77 0.98 27.59
CA GLU A 321 16.82 0.38 28.43
C GLU A 321 16.74 -1.15 28.40
N TYR A 322 17.89 -1.83 28.42
CA TYR A 322 17.97 -3.31 28.43
C TYR A 322 17.30 -4.00 27.21
N GLN A 323 17.51 -3.48 25.99
CA GLN A 323 16.83 -4.01 24.78
C GLN A 323 17.06 -5.52 24.54
N ASP A 324 18.28 -6.00 24.74
CA ASP A 324 18.62 -7.40 24.54
C ASP A 324 17.93 -8.29 25.59
N ASP A 325 17.96 -7.89 26.86
CA ASP A 325 17.27 -8.61 27.94
C ASP A 325 15.76 -8.60 27.74
N LEU A 326 15.18 -7.48 27.32
CA LEU A 326 13.76 -7.37 26.98
C LEU A 326 13.37 -8.32 25.84
N LYS A 327 14.20 -8.40 24.80
CA LYS A 327 14.00 -9.34 23.70
C LYS A 327 14.10 -10.79 24.17
N HIS A 328 15.07 -11.10 25.02
CA HIS A 328 15.21 -12.44 25.62
C HIS A 328 13.99 -12.80 26.47
N LEU A 329 13.52 -11.86 27.30
CA LEU A 329 12.31 -12.01 28.09
C LEU A 329 11.08 -12.25 27.20
N TRP A 330 10.94 -11.48 26.11
CA TRP A 330 9.86 -11.67 25.13
C TRP A 330 9.91 -13.07 24.48
N LEU A 331 11.09 -13.53 24.07
CA LEU A 331 11.27 -14.87 23.50
C LEU A 331 10.91 -15.98 24.50
N ASN A 332 11.23 -15.78 25.79
CA ASN A 332 11.08 -16.81 26.82
C ASN A 332 9.70 -16.81 27.50
N GLU A 333 9.01 -15.67 27.55
CA GLU A 333 7.74 -15.54 28.29
C GLU A 333 6.53 -15.27 27.39
N VAL A 334 6.71 -14.63 26.23
CA VAL A 334 5.59 -14.30 25.32
C VAL A 334 5.41 -15.41 24.29
N ILE A 335 6.47 -15.76 23.56
CA ILE A 335 6.39 -16.76 22.48
C ILE A 335 6.07 -18.17 23.00
N THR A 336 6.56 -18.51 24.19
CA THR A 336 6.30 -19.79 24.86
C THR A 336 4.89 -19.87 25.47
N HIS A 337 4.17 -18.75 25.58
CA HIS A 337 2.83 -18.66 26.16
C HIS A 337 1.83 -18.06 25.16
N PRO A 338 1.54 -18.78 24.06
CA PRO A 338 0.80 -18.24 22.93
C PRO A 338 -0.64 -17.84 23.28
N VAL A 339 -1.25 -18.44 24.31
CA VAL A 339 -2.62 -18.10 24.71
C VAL A 339 -2.69 -16.67 25.26
N SER A 340 -1.84 -16.33 26.23
CA SER A 340 -1.79 -14.97 26.81
C SER A 340 -1.41 -13.92 25.77
N TYR A 341 -0.48 -14.27 24.87
CA TYR A 341 -0.12 -13.40 23.74
C TYR A 341 -1.32 -13.17 22.81
N LEU A 342 -2.05 -14.22 22.43
CA LEU A 342 -3.22 -14.10 21.57
C LEU A 342 -4.37 -13.35 22.25
N GLU A 343 -4.58 -13.52 23.55
CA GLU A 343 -5.56 -12.75 24.33
C GLU A 343 -5.24 -11.26 24.26
N TYR A 344 -4.01 -10.88 24.60
CA TYR A 344 -3.54 -9.50 24.54
C TYR A 344 -3.65 -8.91 23.13
N ARG A 345 -3.07 -9.57 22.12
CA ARG A 345 -3.09 -9.06 20.74
C ARG A 345 -4.49 -9.02 20.16
N SER A 346 -5.39 -9.92 20.54
CA SER A 346 -6.81 -9.84 20.16
C SER A 346 -7.49 -8.62 20.77
N ALA A 347 -7.19 -8.26 22.02
CA ALA A 347 -7.73 -7.07 22.66
C ALA A 347 -7.26 -5.80 21.94
N VAL A 348 -5.95 -5.63 21.73
CA VAL A 348 -5.40 -4.44 21.06
C VAL A 348 -5.84 -4.36 19.60
N PHE A 349 -5.81 -5.50 18.87
CA PHE A 349 -6.26 -5.53 17.49
C PHE A 349 -7.76 -5.21 17.38
N SER A 350 -8.60 -5.75 18.26
CA SER A 350 -10.03 -5.42 18.30
C SER A 350 -10.25 -3.94 18.54
N TYR A 351 -9.50 -3.37 19.50
CA TYR A 351 -9.55 -1.94 19.79
C TYR A 351 -9.15 -1.12 18.55
N TYR A 352 -8.05 -1.43 17.88
CA TYR A 352 -7.71 -0.79 16.59
C TYR A 352 -8.81 -0.96 15.54
N PHE A 353 -9.28 -2.19 15.34
CA PHE A 353 -10.20 -2.56 14.27
C PHE A 353 -11.54 -1.85 14.35
N PHE A 354 -12.06 -1.66 15.57
CA PHE A 354 -13.37 -1.05 15.81
C PHE A 354 -13.32 0.40 16.28
N SER A 355 -12.26 0.81 16.99
CA SER A 355 -12.19 2.15 17.60
C SER A 355 -11.31 3.16 16.85
N SER A 356 -10.55 2.74 15.83
CA SER A 356 -9.59 3.58 15.07
C SER A 356 -9.99 5.06 14.94
N LYS A 357 -9.17 5.98 15.42
CA LYS A 357 -9.44 7.42 15.44
C LYS A 357 -8.75 8.13 14.28
N LEU A 358 -9.46 9.05 13.64
CA LEU A 358 -8.83 10.02 12.76
C LEU A 358 -8.10 11.05 13.63
N GLU A 359 -6.85 11.32 13.30
CA GLU A 359 -6.14 12.48 13.82
C GLU A 359 -5.96 13.47 12.68
N TYR A 360 -6.70 14.58 12.77
CA TYR A 360 -6.53 15.71 11.86
C TYR A 360 -5.55 16.69 12.50
N TRP A 361 -4.42 16.95 11.83
CA TRP A 361 -3.36 17.81 12.36
C TRP A 361 -3.53 19.22 11.80
N GLU A 362 -3.99 20.12 12.66
CA GLU A 362 -4.18 21.54 12.34
C GLU A 362 -2.82 22.24 12.15
N ALA A 363 -2.85 23.45 11.58
CA ALA A 363 -1.63 24.22 11.30
C ALA A 363 -0.77 24.52 12.53
N ASP A 364 -1.40 24.73 13.67
CA ASP A 364 -0.82 25.19 14.93
C ASP A 364 -0.66 24.05 15.95
N TRP A 365 -0.86 22.80 15.54
CA TRP A 365 -0.84 21.66 16.45
C TRP A 365 0.50 21.51 17.20
N ASP A 366 0.43 21.56 18.54
CA ASP A 366 1.50 21.38 19.55
C ASP A 366 2.81 22.18 19.35
N GLY A 367 2.83 23.10 18.38
CA GLY A 367 4.01 23.86 18.00
C GLY A 367 5.19 23.02 17.49
N ASP A 368 5.01 21.74 17.15
CA ASP A 368 6.12 20.87 16.72
C ASP A 368 6.83 21.38 15.47
N ALA A 369 6.08 21.99 14.56
CA ALA A 369 6.62 22.70 13.40
C ALA A 369 7.55 23.85 13.81
N GLU A 370 7.07 24.71 14.71
CA GLU A 370 7.81 25.87 15.19
C GLU A 370 9.09 25.48 15.96
N LYS A 371 9.02 24.43 16.79
CA LYS A 371 10.15 23.92 17.60
C LYS A 371 11.38 23.57 16.76
N VAL A 372 11.21 23.19 15.50
CA VAL A 372 12.31 22.78 14.61
C VAL A 372 12.52 23.76 13.44
N GLY A 373 11.91 24.94 13.49
CA GLY A 373 12.03 25.96 12.44
C GLY A 373 11.31 25.59 11.13
N TYR A 374 10.32 24.71 11.19
CA TYR A 374 9.47 24.34 10.05
C TYR A 374 8.30 25.33 9.93
N GLU A 375 8.11 25.93 8.75
CA GLU A 375 7.00 26.86 8.53
C GLU A 375 5.65 26.18 8.78
N ALA A 376 4.85 26.73 9.70
CA ALA A 376 3.48 26.28 9.90
C ALA A 376 2.68 26.54 8.61
N GLY A 377 2.11 25.47 8.04
CA GLY A 377 1.28 25.55 6.83
C GLY A 377 0.06 26.46 7.01
N SER A 378 -0.66 26.77 5.93
CA SER A 378 -1.76 27.75 6.01
C SER A 378 -2.91 27.32 6.92
N VAL A 379 -3.32 28.19 7.86
CA VAL A 379 -4.54 28.03 8.66
C VAL A 379 -5.81 28.10 7.78
N LYS A 380 -5.75 28.83 6.65
CA LYS A 380 -6.88 28.93 5.69
C LYS A 380 -7.28 27.58 5.14
N ALA A 381 -6.34 26.65 5.01
CA ALA A 381 -6.62 25.31 4.54
C ALA A 381 -7.56 24.56 5.51
N ASP A 382 -7.41 24.78 6.83
CA ASP A 382 -8.24 24.12 7.83
C ASP A 382 -9.70 24.58 7.75
N PHE A 383 -9.96 25.87 7.53
CA PHE A 383 -11.32 26.37 7.28
C PHE A 383 -12.00 25.78 6.04
N ILE A 384 -11.23 25.26 5.08
CA ILE A 384 -11.77 24.65 3.85
C ILE A 384 -11.97 23.14 4.03
N PHE A 385 -10.97 22.45 4.58
CA PHE A 385 -10.91 20.99 4.58
C PHE A 385 -11.41 20.36 5.87
N ARG A 386 -11.20 20.99 7.02
CA ARG A 386 -11.60 20.45 8.32
C ARG A 386 -13.12 20.24 8.41
N PRO A 387 -13.99 21.20 8.02
CA PRO A 387 -15.43 20.95 8.05
C PRO A 387 -15.88 19.82 7.13
N TYR A 388 -15.19 19.62 6.00
CA TYR A 388 -15.50 18.52 5.08
C TYR A 388 -15.05 17.15 5.63
N VAL A 389 -13.89 17.11 6.28
CA VAL A 389 -13.30 15.87 6.80
C VAL A 389 -13.87 15.50 8.17
N GLU A 390 -13.85 16.41 9.12
CA GLU A 390 -14.28 16.16 10.49
C GLU A 390 -15.80 16.31 10.63
N ASP A 391 -16.35 17.51 10.40
CA ASP A 391 -17.76 17.78 10.70
C ASP A 391 -18.70 16.96 9.81
N PHE A 392 -18.44 16.94 8.50
CA PHE A 392 -19.25 16.18 7.56
C PHE A 392 -18.89 14.70 7.56
N ALA A 393 -17.68 14.32 7.13
CA ALA A 393 -17.40 12.92 6.87
C ALA A 393 -17.23 12.09 8.15
N LEU A 394 -16.43 12.55 9.12
CA LEU A 394 -16.25 11.83 10.38
C LEU A 394 -17.52 11.89 11.23
N GLY A 395 -18.18 13.06 11.30
CA GLY A 395 -19.42 13.26 12.05
C GLY A 395 -20.61 12.46 11.51
N THR A 396 -20.76 12.37 10.19
CA THR A 396 -21.90 11.67 9.55
C THR A 396 -21.58 10.20 9.26
N PHE A 397 -20.35 9.89 8.86
CA PHE A 397 -19.94 8.57 8.39
C PHE A 397 -18.66 8.09 9.10
N PRO A 398 -18.68 7.94 10.44
CA PRO A 398 -17.49 7.61 11.21
C PRO A 398 -16.87 6.27 10.82
N MET A 399 -17.66 5.35 10.24
CA MET A 399 -17.17 4.07 9.74
C MET A 399 -16.10 4.19 8.66
N LEU A 400 -16.07 5.30 7.88
CA LEU A 400 -15.06 5.54 6.85
C LEU A 400 -13.64 5.63 7.41
N PHE A 401 -13.51 5.90 8.72
CA PHE A 401 -12.24 6.02 9.42
C PHE A 401 -11.94 4.79 10.30
N LYS A 402 -12.66 3.68 10.08
CA LYS A 402 -12.49 2.40 10.81
C LYS A 402 -12.01 1.27 9.89
N PRO A 403 -11.06 0.42 10.33
CA PRO A 403 -10.59 -0.75 9.58
C PRO A 403 -11.68 -1.74 9.16
N TRP A 404 -12.69 -1.95 10.02
CA TRP A 404 -13.74 -2.93 9.75
C TRP A 404 -14.55 -2.61 8.49
N PHE A 405 -14.79 -1.32 8.22
CA PHE A 405 -15.56 -0.89 7.06
C PHE A 405 -14.84 -1.26 5.76
N TRP A 406 -13.54 -0.92 5.68
CA TRP A 406 -12.72 -1.22 4.51
C TRP A 406 -12.50 -2.72 4.33
N THR A 407 -12.40 -3.47 5.44
CA THR A 407 -12.38 -4.95 5.43
C THR A 407 -13.65 -5.51 4.80
N LEU A 408 -14.82 -5.03 5.21
CA LEU A 408 -16.11 -5.48 4.69
C LEU A 408 -16.22 -5.22 3.18
N VAL A 409 -15.92 -4.00 2.74
CA VAL A 409 -16.00 -3.63 1.32
C VAL A 409 -14.99 -4.45 0.49
N ALA A 410 -13.76 -4.64 0.99
CA ALA A 410 -12.76 -5.45 0.32
C ALA A 410 -13.23 -6.92 0.18
N ALA A 411 -13.78 -7.52 1.24
CA ALA A 411 -14.28 -8.89 1.20
C ALA A 411 -15.42 -9.05 0.18
N VAL A 412 -16.34 -8.09 0.11
CA VAL A 412 -17.41 -8.06 -0.90
C VAL A 412 -16.81 -7.99 -2.31
N LEU A 413 -15.86 -7.09 -2.57
CA LEU A 413 -15.21 -6.96 -3.88
C LEU A 413 -14.47 -8.23 -4.31
N VAL A 414 -13.78 -8.91 -3.39
CA VAL A 414 -13.16 -10.22 -3.64
C VAL A 414 -14.22 -11.26 -3.99
N GLY A 415 -15.32 -11.34 -3.23
CA GLY A 415 -16.43 -12.25 -3.50
C GLY A 415 -17.06 -12.03 -4.87
N LEU A 416 -17.24 -10.77 -5.28
CA LEU A 416 -17.73 -10.39 -6.61
C LEU A 416 -16.74 -10.79 -7.72
N ALA A 417 -15.43 -10.61 -7.50
CA ALA A 417 -14.41 -11.03 -8.45
C ALA A 417 -14.37 -12.56 -8.62
N VAL A 418 -14.49 -13.32 -7.52
CA VAL A 418 -14.56 -14.78 -7.56
C VAL A 418 -15.81 -15.25 -8.30
N ARG A 419 -16.97 -14.65 -8.02
CA ARG A 419 -18.24 -14.97 -8.71
C ARG A 419 -18.15 -14.70 -10.22
N ALA A 420 -17.52 -13.59 -10.62
CA ALA A 420 -17.33 -13.27 -12.02
C ALA A 420 -16.44 -14.30 -12.75
N ARG A 421 -15.34 -14.73 -12.13
CA ARG A 421 -14.46 -15.77 -12.69
C ARG A 421 -15.18 -17.11 -12.87
N ARG A 422 -15.98 -17.54 -11.89
CA ARG A 422 -16.76 -18.79 -11.98
C ARG A 422 -17.78 -18.74 -13.12
N ARG A 423 -18.43 -17.60 -13.35
CA ARG A 423 -19.36 -17.43 -14.47
C ARG A 423 -18.69 -17.64 -15.82
N ASP A 424 -17.49 -17.07 -16.00
CA ASP A 424 -16.70 -17.24 -17.23
C ASP A 424 -16.29 -18.71 -17.47
N GLU A 425 -16.11 -19.51 -16.40
CA GLU A 425 -15.80 -20.95 -16.51
C GLU A 425 -17.03 -21.81 -16.82
N THR A 426 -18.21 -21.41 -16.33
CA THR A 426 -19.47 -22.19 -16.47
C THR A 426 -20.19 -21.99 -17.80
N VAL A 427 -19.82 -21.02 -18.65
CA VAL A 427 -20.41 -20.86 -19.99
C VAL A 427 -19.63 -21.74 -20.98
N PRO A 428 -20.11 -22.94 -21.34
CA PRO A 428 -19.43 -23.85 -22.24
C PRO A 428 -19.81 -23.45 -23.67
N GLY A 429 -19.17 -22.40 -24.18
CA GLY A 429 -19.42 -21.91 -25.54
C GLY A 429 -18.12 -21.47 -26.19
N ILE A 430 -17.65 -22.25 -27.16
CA ILE A 430 -16.48 -21.98 -28.02
C ILE A 430 -15.11 -22.25 -27.36
N ARG A 431 -14.96 -23.38 -26.68
CA ARG A 431 -13.64 -24.04 -26.48
C ARG A 431 -13.75 -25.55 -26.67
N SER A 432 -14.27 -25.98 -27.81
CA SER A 432 -14.19 -27.38 -28.25
C SER A 432 -14.43 -27.45 -29.76
N ALA A 433 -13.37 -27.29 -30.56
CA ALA A 433 -13.39 -27.62 -31.98
C ALA A 433 -11.99 -27.94 -32.52
N THR A 434 -11.11 -28.52 -31.70
CA THR A 434 -9.80 -29.03 -32.17
C THR A 434 -9.38 -30.32 -31.50
N ALA A 435 -10.33 -31.21 -31.19
CA ALA A 435 -10.02 -32.53 -30.65
C ALA A 435 -11.11 -33.57 -30.96
N SER A 436 -11.36 -33.85 -32.24
CA SER A 436 -11.84 -35.16 -32.72
C SER A 436 -11.73 -35.19 -34.24
N GLY A 437 -11.18 -36.28 -34.77
CA GLY A 437 -10.81 -36.43 -36.16
C GLY A 437 -11.97 -36.62 -37.15
N ILE A 438 -11.63 -36.42 -38.41
CA ILE A 438 -12.10 -37.10 -39.63
C ILE A 438 -13.61 -37.36 -39.73
N ALA A 439 -14.30 -36.50 -40.48
CA ALA A 439 -15.39 -36.91 -41.36
C ALA A 439 -15.52 -35.92 -42.53
N SER A 440 -15.47 -36.46 -43.74
CA SER A 440 -15.63 -35.79 -45.04
C SER A 440 -17.08 -35.33 -45.28
N GLY A 441 -17.27 -34.04 -45.61
CA GLY A 441 -18.55 -33.46 -46.04
C GLY A 441 -18.36 -32.00 -46.52
N PRO A 442 -19.24 -31.45 -47.39
CA PRO A 442 -18.92 -30.28 -48.20
C PRO A 442 -18.79 -29.00 -47.36
N SER A 443 -17.86 -28.17 -47.78
CA SER A 443 -17.51 -26.87 -47.21
C SER A 443 -18.72 -25.93 -47.06
N VAL A 444 -19.19 -25.73 -45.82
CA VAL A 444 -19.90 -24.52 -45.45
C VAL A 444 -18.86 -23.54 -44.90
N SER A 445 -18.60 -22.49 -45.68
CA SER A 445 -17.75 -21.36 -45.30
C SER A 445 -18.19 -20.79 -43.95
N PRO A 446 -17.33 -20.70 -42.91
CA PRO A 446 -17.68 -19.97 -41.71
C PRO A 446 -17.76 -18.49 -42.09
N SER A 447 -18.96 -17.92 -42.02
CA SER A 447 -19.19 -16.49 -42.09
C SER A 447 -18.20 -15.77 -41.19
N ALA A 448 -17.54 -14.75 -41.74
CA ALA A 448 -16.66 -13.84 -41.03
C ALA A 448 -17.44 -13.08 -39.95
N GLY A 449 -17.61 -13.70 -38.78
CA GLY A 449 -18.39 -13.17 -37.67
C GLY A 449 -17.71 -13.46 -36.34
N SER A 450 -17.24 -12.40 -35.69
CA SER A 450 -16.76 -12.35 -34.30
C SER A 450 -15.39 -12.99 -34.00
N LYS A 451 -14.31 -12.36 -34.46
CA LYS A 451 -13.14 -12.23 -33.57
C LYS A 451 -13.55 -11.30 -32.42
N LEU A 452 -14.22 -11.85 -31.41
CA LEU A 452 -14.49 -11.11 -30.17
C LEU A 452 -13.13 -10.76 -29.59
N SER A 453 -12.68 -9.53 -29.80
CA SER A 453 -11.45 -9.02 -29.22
C SER A 453 -11.64 -9.10 -27.70
N HIS A 454 -10.98 -10.06 -27.05
CA HIS A 454 -10.99 -10.17 -25.59
C HIS A 454 -10.35 -8.92 -25.02
N THR A 455 -11.18 -7.93 -24.74
CA THR A 455 -10.82 -6.68 -24.11
C THR A 455 -10.52 -7.01 -22.65
N PRO A 456 -9.32 -6.66 -22.13
CA PRO A 456 -8.95 -7.05 -20.77
C PRO A 456 -9.94 -6.50 -19.74
N THR A 457 -10.39 -7.33 -18.80
CA THR A 457 -11.29 -6.94 -17.69
C THR A 457 -10.53 -6.28 -16.55
N PHE A 458 -11.22 -5.56 -15.65
CA PHE A 458 -10.64 -4.98 -14.43
C PHE A 458 -10.60 -5.91 -13.21
N TRP A 459 -11.16 -7.12 -13.33
CA TRP A 459 -11.20 -8.07 -12.21
C TRP A 459 -9.84 -8.39 -11.58
N PRO A 460 -8.72 -8.49 -12.32
CA PRO A 460 -7.40 -8.67 -11.72
C PRO A 460 -7.00 -7.52 -10.80
N GLU A 461 -7.20 -6.27 -11.23
CA GLU A 461 -6.89 -5.07 -10.44
C GLU A 461 -7.79 -4.94 -9.21
N VAL A 462 -9.09 -5.21 -9.36
CA VAL A 462 -10.03 -5.26 -8.23
C VAL A 462 -9.59 -6.30 -7.20
N THR A 463 -9.16 -7.49 -7.68
CA THR A 463 -8.71 -8.57 -6.79
C THR A 463 -7.48 -8.15 -6.02
N VAL A 464 -6.41 -7.67 -6.69
CA VAL A 464 -5.14 -7.32 -6.03
C VAL A 464 -5.30 -6.21 -5.01
N LEU A 465 -6.04 -5.14 -5.34
CA LEU A 465 -6.23 -4.02 -4.44
C LEU A 465 -7.03 -4.44 -3.19
N ALA A 466 -8.12 -5.20 -3.38
CA ALA A 466 -8.94 -5.68 -2.27
C ALA A 466 -8.20 -6.70 -1.39
N THR A 467 -7.50 -7.68 -1.97
CA THR A 467 -6.72 -8.65 -1.18
C THR A 467 -5.51 -8.02 -0.52
N SER A 468 -4.85 -7.05 -1.17
CA SER A 468 -3.75 -6.28 -0.56
C SER A 468 -4.23 -5.50 0.66
N ALA A 469 -5.40 -4.87 0.59
CA ALA A 469 -6.03 -4.19 1.72
C ALA A 469 -6.33 -5.16 2.88
N LEU A 470 -6.92 -6.33 2.59
CA LEU A 470 -7.21 -7.36 3.59
C LEU A 470 -5.94 -7.89 4.27
N CYS A 471 -4.92 -8.26 3.49
CA CYS A 471 -3.65 -8.74 4.02
C CYS A 471 -2.97 -7.67 4.89
N TYR A 472 -3.04 -6.40 4.48
CA TYR A 472 -2.46 -5.30 5.24
C TYR A 472 -3.16 -5.07 6.58
N ILE A 473 -4.51 -5.07 6.62
CA ILE A 473 -5.26 -4.93 7.87
C ILE A 473 -4.96 -6.10 8.81
N VAL A 474 -5.03 -7.35 8.32
CA VAL A 474 -4.73 -8.54 9.13
C VAL A 474 -3.27 -8.54 9.60
N GLY A 475 -2.35 -8.05 8.78
CA GLY A 475 -0.93 -7.92 9.09
C GLY A 475 -0.63 -7.01 10.29
N TYR A 476 -1.57 -6.17 10.72
CA TYR A 476 -1.42 -5.38 11.95
C TYR A 476 -1.71 -6.17 13.23
N PHE A 477 -2.32 -7.36 13.17
CA PHE A 477 -2.59 -8.16 14.36
C PHE A 477 -1.37 -8.33 15.29
N PRO A 478 -0.18 -8.73 14.81
CA PRO A 478 0.99 -8.91 15.68
C PRO A 478 1.72 -7.61 16.06
N ILE A 479 1.42 -6.47 15.43
CA ILE A 479 2.31 -5.29 15.44
C ILE A 479 1.58 -3.94 15.53
N VAL A 480 0.27 -3.95 15.79
CA VAL A 480 -0.52 -2.73 15.90
C VAL A 480 0.05 -1.88 17.04
N PRO A 481 0.53 -0.66 16.77
CA PRO A 481 1.13 0.18 17.81
C PRO A 481 0.06 1.01 18.53
N ALA A 482 -0.98 1.44 17.81
CA ALA A 482 -2.05 2.28 18.35
C ALA A 482 -3.27 2.25 17.41
N ASN A 483 -4.39 2.84 17.84
CA ASN A 483 -5.65 2.86 17.10
C ASN A 483 -5.79 4.10 16.20
N HIS A 484 -4.79 4.46 15.40
CA HIS A 484 -4.87 5.61 14.49
C HIS A 484 -5.27 5.21 13.06
N PHE A 485 -6.07 6.06 12.41
CA PHE A 485 -6.53 5.86 11.03
C PHE A 485 -5.38 5.82 10.01
N ARG A 486 -4.22 6.42 10.31
CA ARG A 486 -3.02 6.34 9.45
C ARG A 486 -2.64 4.90 9.09
N TYR A 487 -2.86 3.95 10.00
CA TYR A 487 -2.59 2.52 9.76
C TYR A 487 -3.64 1.84 8.85
N THR A 488 -4.76 2.49 8.59
CA THR A 488 -5.83 2.06 7.68
C THR A 488 -5.81 2.81 6.34
N TYR A 489 -4.89 3.77 6.16
CA TYR A 489 -4.91 4.63 5.00
C TYR A 489 -4.70 3.88 3.67
N TRP A 490 -3.71 2.97 3.60
CA TRP A 490 -3.53 2.12 2.40
C TRP A 490 -4.80 1.31 2.07
N PRO A 491 -5.40 0.55 3.01
CA PRO A 491 -6.68 -0.12 2.77
C PRO A 491 -7.78 0.79 2.24
N ALA A 492 -7.97 1.97 2.84
CA ALA A 492 -8.97 2.93 2.40
C ALA A 492 -8.74 3.38 0.94
N LEU A 493 -7.50 3.74 0.61
CA LEU A 493 -7.12 4.15 -0.75
C LEU A 493 -7.26 3.00 -1.75
N ALA A 494 -6.72 1.81 -1.44
CA ALA A 494 -6.73 0.65 -2.32
C ALA A 494 -8.16 0.17 -2.61
N VAL A 495 -9.01 0.09 -1.59
CA VAL A 495 -10.41 -0.35 -1.74
C VAL A 495 -11.24 0.69 -2.47
N THR A 496 -10.95 1.99 -2.29
CA THR A 496 -11.58 3.05 -3.10
C THR A 496 -11.29 2.86 -4.58
N VAL A 497 -10.01 2.66 -4.95
CA VAL A 497 -9.63 2.41 -6.35
C VAL A 497 -10.23 1.09 -6.87
N ALA A 498 -10.25 0.04 -6.04
CA ALA A 498 -10.86 -1.24 -6.39
C ALA A 498 -12.36 -1.09 -6.69
N PHE A 499 -13.08 -0.33 -5.87
CA PHE A 499 -14.50 -0.06 -6.06
C PHE A 499 -14.76 0.71 -7.36
N VAL A 500 -13.95 1.75 -7.66
CA VAL A 500 -14.04 2.51 -8.92
C VAL A 500 -13.83 1.59 -10.14
N LEU A 501 -12.81 0.73 -10.10
CA LEU A 501 -12.53 -0.23 -11.18
C LEU A 501 -13.62 -1.29 -11.33
N TRP A 502 -14.20 -1.75 -10.22
CA TRP A 502 -15.36 -2.65 -10.22
C TRP A 502 -16.58 -1.98 -10.87
N LEU A 503 -16.87 -0.74 -10.51
CA LEU A 503 -17.98 0.02 -11.09
C LEU A 503 -17.79 0.23 -12.60
N ALA A 504 -16.57 0.54 -13.03
CA ALA A 504 -16.22 0.62 -14.44
C ALA A 504 -16.45 -0.72 -15.15
N GLN A 505 -16.02 -1.85 -14.56
CA GLN A 505 -16.24 -3.18 -15.11
C GLN A 505 -17.72 -3.50 -15.30
N LEU A 506 -18.55 -3.21 -14.30
CA LEU A 506 -19.99 -3.43 -14.37
C LEU A 506 -20.63 -2.63 -15.52
N ARG A 507 -20.21 -1.38 -15.69
CA ARG A 507 -20.82 -0.47 -16.68
C ARG A 507 -20.37 -0.81 -18.09
N ILE A 508 -19.10 -1.21 -18.28
CA ILE A 508 -18.63 -1.76 -19.55
C ILE A 508 -19.44 -3.01 -19.94
N GLN A 509 -19.72 -3.91 -19.00
CA GLN A 509 -20.52 -5.11 -19.26
C GLN A 509 -21.98 -4.79 -19.62
N ARG A 510 -22.61 -3.84 -18.94
CA ARG A 510 -23.99 -3.44 -19.25
C ARG A 510 -24.13 -2.87 -20.66
N VAL A 511 -23.22 -1.95 -21.05
CA VAL A 511 -23.22 -1.37 -22.40
C VAL A 511 -23.05 -2.45 -23.47
N ARG A 512 -22.23 -3.46 -23.22
CA ARG A 512 -22.06 -4.59 -24.16
C ARG A 512 -23.30 -5.48 -24.28
N ASN A 513 -24.02 -5.69 -23.18
CA ASN A 513 -25.18 -6.58 -23.17
C ASN A 513 -26.44 -5.95 -23.78
N ILE A 514 -26.55 -4.61 -23.75
CA ILE A 514 -27.73 -3.89 -24.27
C ILE A 514 -27.60 -3.59 -25.78
N GLY A 515 -26.40 -3.73 -26.35
CA GLY A 515 -26.08 -3.23 -27.69
C GLY A 515 -25.85 -1.71 -27.68
N PRO A 516 -25.12 -1.15 -28.67
CA PRO A 516 -24.94 0.29 -28.79
C PRO A 516 -26.25 1.04 -29.03
#